data_AF-D7CPR0-F1
#
_entry.id   AF-D7CPR0-F1
#
_cell.length_a   1.000
_cell.length_b   1.000
_cell.length_c   1.000
_cell.angle_alpha   90.00
_cell.angle_beta   90.00
_cell.angle_gamma   90.00
#
_symmetry.space_group_name_H-M   'P 1'
#
loop_
_entity.id
_entity.type
_entity.pdbx_description
1 polymer ?
#
loop_
_entity_poly.entity_id
_entity_poly.type
_entity_poly.pdbx_seq_one_letter_code
_entity_poly.pdbx_strand_id
1 'polypeptide(L)'
;MTKRETLKRVRDIIRCLEHQQTLPTDTCSVVAAKKLEMLVKEAPASLVYDLSCIHSQLLNSGDDVGTVLNRLKRLLYSEGR
;
A
#
# COMPACT_ATOMS: atom_id res chain seq x y z
N MET A 1 7.29 -14.74 0.12
CA MET A 1 5.85 -14.52 -0.08
C MET A 1 5.49 -14.75 -1.55
N THR A 2 4.30 -15.24 -1.88
CA THR A 2 3.89 -15.35 -3.29
C THR A 2 3.35 -14.02 -3.84
N LYS A 3 3.37 -13.85 -5.17
CA LYS A 3 2.73 -12.69 -5.85
C LYS A 3 1.26 -12.56 -5.42
N ARG A 4 0.52 -13.67 -5.41
CA ARG A 4 -0.91 -13.72 -5.03
C ARG A 4 -1.15 -13.28 -3.58
N GLU A 5 -0.32 -13.72 -2.64
CA GLU A 5 -0.41 -13.26 -1.25
C GLU A 5 -0.05 -11.78 -1.10
N THR A 6 0.94 -11.31 -1.86
CA THR A 6 1.35 -9.91 -1.86
C THR A 6 0.17 -9.02 -2.27
N LEU A 7 -0.50 -9.36 -3.37
CA LEU A 7 -1.70 -8.65 -3.83
C LEU A 7 -2.86 -8.72 -2.82
N LYS A 8 -3.01 -9.84 -2.10
CA LYS A 8 -4.02 -9.95 -1.03
C LYS A 8 -3.74 -8.96 0.11
N ARG A 9 -2.49 -8.80 0.52
CA ARG A 9 -2.11 -7.79 1.53
C ARG A 9 -2.22 -6.36 1.00
N VAL A 10 -1.92 -6.11 -0.28
CA VAL A 10 -2.18 -4.81 -0.92
C VAL A 10 -3.65 -4.42 -0.82
N ARG A 11 -4.59 -5.35 -1.04
CA ARG A 11 -6.03 -5.10 -0.85
C ARG A 11 -6.40 -4.74 0.59
N ASP A 12 -5.75 -5.35 1.58
CA ASP A 12 -5.96 -5.04 3.00
C ASP A 12 -5.51 -3.60 3.32
N ILE A 13 -4.36 -3.19 2.78
CA ILE A 13 -3.82 -1.83 2.93
C ILE A 13 -4.76 -0.80 2.28
N ILE A 14 -5.25 -1.07 1.06
CA ILE A 14 -6.24 -0.24 0.37
C ILE A 14 -7.49 -0.06 1.23
N ARG A 15 -8.04 -1.14 1.81
CA ARG A 15 -9.23 -1.07 2.67
C ARG A 15 -9.02 -0.25 3.94
N CYS A 16 -7.82 -0.28 4.53
CA CYS A 16 -7.48 0.60 5.65
C CYS A 16 -7.51 2.06 5.19
N LEU A 17 -6.79 2.37 4.09
CA LEU A 17 -6.70 3.74 3.56
C LEU A 17 -8.07 4.29 3.11
N GLU A 18 -8.98 3.45 2.58
CA GLU A 18 -10.35 3.85 2.26
C GLU A 18 -11.19 4.13 3.51
N HIS A 19 -11.00 3.36 4.59
CA HIS A 19 -11.65 3.60 5.89
C HIS A 19 -11.14 4.85 6.62
N GLN A 20 -9.99 5.41 6.26
CA GLN A 20 -9.54 6.67 6.86
C GLN A 20 -10.45 7.86 6.54
N GLN A 21 -11.26 7.78 5.48
CA GLN A 21 -12.17 8.88 5.14
C GLN A 21 -13.34 9.02 6.14
N THR A 22 -13.51 8.08 7.08
CA THR A 22 -14.62 8.07 8.04
C THR A 22 -14.21 8.19 9.51
N LEU A 23 -12.92 8.15 9.86
CA LEU A 23 -12.44 8.21 11.25
C LEU A 23 -11.32 9.24 11.41
N PRO A 24 -11.32 10.03 12.50
CA PRO A 24 -10.27 11.02 12.74
C PRO A 24 -8.96 10.32 13.09
N THR A 25 -7.86 10.88 12.59
CA THR A 25 -6.43 10.71 12.97
C THR A 25 -5.54 9.76 12.17
N ASP A 26 -4.35 10.28 11.85
CA ASP A 26 -3.00 9.73 11.53
C ASP A 26 -2.72 8.22 11.62
N THR A 27 -3.50 7.47 12.39
CA THR A 27 -3.19 6.09 12.78
C THR A 27 -3.21 5.12 11.61
N CYS A 28 -4.16 5.20 10.69
CA CYS A 28 -4.19 4.23 9.58
C CYS A 28 -3.17 4.54 8.48
N SER A 29 -2.76 5.80 8.25
CA SER A 29 -1.62 6.14 7.39
C SER A 29 -0.32 5.52 7.93
N VAL A 30 -0.09 5.65 9.23
CA VAL A 30 1.07 5.06 9.92
C VAL A 30 1.01 3.53 9.91
N VAL A 31 -0.16 2.94 10.14
CA VAL A 31 -0.36 1.47 10.07
C VAL A 31 -0.18 0.96 8.63
N ALA A 32 -0.68 1.68 7.64
CA ALA A 32 -0.52 1.36 6.22
C ALA A 32 0.95 1.45 5.82
N ALA A 33 1.68 2.47 6.26
CA ALA A 33 3.12 2.59 6.02
C ALA A 33 3.88 1.40 6.62
N LYS A 34 3.65 1.05 7.89
CA LYS A 34 4.28 -0.12 8.52
C LYS A 34 3.93 -1.44 7.81
N LYS A 35 2.67 -1.63 7.43
CA LYS A 35 2.24 -2.83 6.68
C LYS A 35 2.92 -2.89 5.32
N LEU A 36 3.05 -1.76 4.63
CA LEU A 36 3.68 -1.67 3.33
C LEU A 36 5.21 -1.87 3.42
N GLU A 37 5.85 -1.40 4.49
CA GLU A 37 7.27 -1.67 4.78
C GLU A 37 7.54 -3.18 4.94
N MET A 38 6.74 -3.87 5.73
CA MET A 38 6.83 -5.33 5.87
C MET A 38 6.58 -6.02 4.53
N LEU A 39 5.59 -5.54 3.76
CA LEU A 39 5.27 -6.09 2.46
C LEU A 39 6.44 -5.96 1.48
N VAL A 40 7.14 -4.83 1.46
CA VAL A 40 8.34 -4.61 0.63
C VAL A 40 9.43 -5.64 0.96
N LYS A 41 9.62 -5.98 2.24
CA LYS A 41 10.64 -6.95 2.68
C LYS A 41 10.29 -8.39 2.30
N GLU A 42 9.01 -8.72 2.22
CA GLU A 42 8.53 -10.09 1.97
C GLU A 42 8.13 -10.37 0.51
N ALA A 43 7.83 -9.31 -0.27
CA ALA A 43 7.33 -9.38 -1.63
C ALA A 43 8.38 -9.96 -2.62
N PRO A 44 7.91 -10.56 -3.74
CA PRO A 44 8.80 -10.97 -4.82
C PRO A 44 9.46 -9.75 -5.48
N ALA A 45 10.68 -9.91 -5.99
CA ALA A 45 11.48 -8.84 -6.59
C ALA A 45 10.74 -8.04 -7.69
N SER A 46 9.81 -8.67 -8.41
CA SER A 46 8.98 -8.02 -9.43
C SER A 46 8.06 -6.93 -8.88
N LEU A 47 7.71 -6.98 -7.59
CA LEU A 47 6.81 -6.05 -6.92
C LEU A 47 7.52 -5.11 -5.94
N VAL A 48 8.74 -5.47 -5.51
CA VAL A 48 9.50 -4.72 -4.50
C VAL A 48 9.69 -3.27 -4.93
N TYR A 49 10.07 -3.02 -6.18
CA TYR A 49 10.32 -1.66 -6.68
C TYR A 49 9.07 -0.76 -6.58
N ASP A 50 7.93 -1.20 -7.11
CA ASP A 50 6.69 -0.44 -7.04
C ASP A 50 6.22 -0.25 -5.59
N LEU A 51 6.27 -1.31 -4.76
CA LEU A 51 5.87 -1.22 -3.37
C LEU A 51 6.77 -0.27 -2.55
N SER A 52 8.08 -0.27 -2.79
CA SER A 52 9.02 0.67 -2.18
C SER A 52 8.74 2.11 -2.60
N CYS A 53 8.41 2.34 -3.88
CA CYS A 53 8.06 3.66 -4.37
C CYS A 53 6.78 4.18 -3.69
N ILE A 54 5.76 3.33 -3.55
CA ILE A 54 4.51 3.68 -2.88
C ILE A 54 4.75 3.94 -1.38
N HIS A 55 5.60 3.13 -0.73
CA HIS A 55 5.94 3.32 0.68
C HIS A 55 6.65 4.64 0.94
N SER A 56 7.64 4.98 0.11
CA SER A 56 8.33 6.26 0.18
C SER A 56 7.37 7.43 0.00
N GLN A 57 6.41 7.31 -0.94
CA GLN A 57 5.40 8.34 -1.16
C GLN A 57 4.47 8.50 0.04
N LEU A 58 4.03 7.41 0.66
CA LEU A 58 3.16 7.45 1.84
C LEU A 58 3.85 8.08 3.06
N LEU A 59 5.17 7.95 3.21
CA LEU A 59 5.94 8.56 4.29
C LEU A 59 6.21 10.06 4.07
N ASN A 60 6.45 10.48 2.83
CA ASN A 60 6.84 11.86 2.51
C ASN A 60 5.65 12.77 2.19
N SER A 61 4.54 12.20 1.70
CA SER A 61 3.32 12.93 1.37
C SER A 61 2.31 12.75 2.49
N GLY A 62 2.52 13.42 3.63
CA GLY A 62 1.70 13.30 4.84
C GLY A 62 0.19 13.52 4.69
N ASP A 63 -0.29 13.95 3.51
CA ASP A 63 -1.71 14.22 3.24
C ASP A 63 -2.23 13.60 1.92
N ASP A 64 -1.36 13.07 1.05
CA ASP A 64 -1.78 12.56 -0.27
C ASP A 64 -2.09 11.06 -0.26
N VAL A 65 -2.97 10.67 0.66
CA VAL A 65 -3.49 9.30 0.78
C VAL A 65 -4.22 8.88 -0.50
N GLY A 66 -4.84 9.84 -1.20
CA GLY A 66 -5.55 9.61 -2.48
C GLY A 66 -4.65 9.09 -3.59
N THR A 67 -3.47 9.68 -3.80
CA THR A 67 -2.53 9.21 -4.84
C THR A 67 -1.92 7.87 -4.49
N VAL A 68 -1.61 7.64 -3.20
CA VAL A 68 -1.13 6.33 -2.72
C VAL A 68 -2.17 5.24 -2.99
N LEU A 69 -3.45 5.51 -2.67
CA LEU A 69 -4.57 4.62 -2.97
C LEU A 69 -4.68 4.29 -4.45
N ASN A 70 -4.58 5.30 -5.31
CA ASN A 70 -4.68 5.11 -6.76
C ASN A 70 -3.53 4.25 -7.30
N ARG A 71 -2.30 4.44 -6.81
CA ARG A 71 -1.15 3.60 -7.20
C ARG A 71 -1.31 2.15 -6.75
N LEU A 72 -1.76 1.90 -5.52
CA LEU A 72 -2.02 0.55 -5.02
C LEU A 72 -3.12 -0.15 -5.85
N LYS A 73 -4.20 0.56 -6.20
CA LYS A 73 -5.26 0.06 -7.09
C LYS A 73 -4.72 -0.28 -8.48
N ARG A 74 -3.85 0.57 -9.03
CA ARG A 74 -3.22 0.35 -10.34
C ARG A 74 -2.29 -0.87 -10.33
N LEU A 75 -1.50 -1.03 -9.28
CA LEU A 75 -0.64 -2.20 -9.09
C LEU A 75 -1.47 -3.50 -9.05
N LEU A 76 -2.59 -3.52 -8.32
CA LEU A 76 -3.50 -4.67 -8.34
C LEU A 76 -4.07 -4.98 -9.72
N TYR A 77 -4.38 -3.96 -10.51
CA TYR A 77 -4.92 -4.13 -11.85
C TYR A 77 -3.89 -4.69 -12.83
N SER A 78 -2.66 -4.17 -12.78
CA SER A 78 -1.56 -4.62 -13.65
C SER A 78 -1.08 -6.03 -13.30
N GLU A 79 -0.98 -6.34 -12.00
CA GLU A 79 -0.35 -7.58 -11.53
C GLU A 79 -1.36 -8.69 -11.19
N GLY A 80 -2.65 -8.36 -11.13
CA GLY A 80 -3.74 -9.29 -10.85
C GLY A 80 -4.36 -9.97 -12.07
N ARG A 81 -3.85 -9.73 -13.29
CA ARG A 81 -4.16 -10.52 -14.49
C ARG A 81 -3.32 -11.78 -14.57
#